data_AF-A0A941CEU4-F1
#
_entry.id   AF-A0A941CEU4-F1
#
_cell.length_a   1.000
_cell.length_b   1.000
_cell.length_c   1.000
_cell.angle_alpha   90.00
_cell.angle_beta   90.00
_cell.angle_gamma   90.00
#
_symmetry.space_group_name_H-M   'P 1'
#
loop_
_entity.id
_entity.type
_entity.pdbx_description
1 polymer ?
#
loop_
_entity_poly.entity_id
_entity_poly.type
_entity_poly.pdbx_seq_one_letter_code
_entity_poly.pdbx_strand_id
1 'polypeptide(L)'
;MTKIRLIIFVLISIALTNCKPEKREFPIDKRYWDLNDYDKVVLELNYGYKADEKLPTFDDPETRIIIEKLTDQQNFNVVLEDNELGLKHKNNVAEKFFSEWKDMNNIYDALDRKDQYLYDKEMLAVWHFGLGLQLKYFRLGNEQIKESADDPNSSVVKNNINSNVRTLIKNYLIYLDEINNEKAFTEEGKTKLAGGIDKYFSALIELYPEANYSGMKNKAELMIKKSKSDKIRSSLNNLIELIDSKKETEKK
;
A
#
# COMPACT_ATOMS: atom_id res chain seq x y z
N MET A 1 60.44 0.93 25.28
CA MET A 1 59.03 1.17 25.69
C MET A 1 58.22 1.99 24.68
N THR A 2 58.79 3.01 24.04
CA THR A 2 58.12 3.84 23.02
C THR A 2 57.67 3.08 21.77
N LYS A 3 58.47 2.12 21.27
CA LYS A 3 58.11 1.28 20.11
C LYS A 3 56.90 0.37 20.35
N ILE A 4 56.75 -0.18 21.57
CA ILE A 4 55.61 -1.04 21.94
C ILE A 4 54.33 -0.22 22.07
N ARG A 5 54.41 1.00 22.63
CA ARG A 5 53.28 1.93 22.72
C ARG A 5 52.74 2.34 21.35
N LEU A 6 53.62 2.51 20.36
CA LEU A 6 53.25 2.87 18.98
C LEU A 6 52.52 1.72 18.27
N ILE A 7 52.96 0.48 18.47
CA ILE A 7 52.32 -0.73 17.89
C ILE A 7 50.91 -0.93 18.47
N ILE A 8 50.74 -0.73 19.78
CA ILE A 8 49.43 -0.83 20.44
C ILE A 8 48.47 0.25 19.92
N PHE A 9 48.95 1.47 19.71
CA PHE A 9 48.13 2.56 19.15
C PHE A 9 47.67 2.24 17.72
N VAL A 10 48.54 1.69 16.87
CA VAL A 10 48.18 1.28 15.51
C VAL A 10 47.15 0.14 15.51
N LEU A 11 47.28 -0.85 16.39
CA LEU A 11 46.32 -1.95 16.52
C LEU A 11 44.94 -1.49 17.00
N ILE A 12 44.87 -0.53 17.92
CA ILE A 12 43.61 0.06 18.39
C ILE A 12 42.95 0.87 17.26
N SER A 13 43.73 1.64 16.49
CA SER A 13 43.22 2.38 15.33
C SER A 13 42.63 1.45 14.26
N ILE A 14 43.27 0.31 13.99
CA ILE A 14 42.76 -0.67 13.01
C ILE A 14 41.48 -1.35 13.51
N ALA A 15 41.40 -1.66 14.81
CA ALA A 15 40.20 -2.25 15.41
C ALA A 15 38.99 -1.29 15.38
N LEU A 16 39.23 0.01 15.57
CA LEU A 16 38.17 1.03 15.49
C LEU A 16 37.73 1.35 14.06
N THR A 17 38.58 1.12 13.04
CA THR A 17 38.21 1.30 11.62
C THR A 17 37.49 0.10 11.01
N ASN A 18 37.40 -1.03 11.72
CA ASN A 18 36.80 -2.27 11.19
C ASN A 18 35.35 -2.50 11.66
N CYS A 19 34.67 -1.45 12.17
CA CYS A 19 33.22 -1.43 12.23
C CYS A 19 32.66 -1.44 10.81
N LYS A 20 32.52 -2.64 10.24
CA LYS A 20 31.56 -2.84 9.15
C LYS A 20 30.21 -2.40 9.71
N PRO A 21 29.43 -1.56 9.02
CA PRO A 21 28.05 -1.32 9.43
C PRO A 21 27.39 -2.69 9.57
N GLU A 22 26.66 -2.88 10.67
CA GLU A 22 25.81 -4.06 10.84
C GLU A 22 25.03 -4.24 9.54
N LYS A 23 25.15 -5.42 8.94
CA LYS A 23 24.47 -5.72 7.70
C LYS A 23 22.99 -5.72 8.04
N ARG A 24 22.19 -4.83 7.45
CA ARG A 24 20.74 -4.83 7.67
C ARG A 24 20.19 -6.20 7.32
N GLU A 25 19.55 -6.85 8.28
CA GLU A 25 18.96 -8.17 8.09
C GLU A 25 17.45 -8.03 7.92
N PHE A 26 17.01 -8.02 6.66
CA PHE A 26 15.61 -8.22 6.31
C PHE A 26 15.31 -9.73 6.29
N PRO A 27 14.15 -10.19 6.77
CA PRO A 27 13.79 -11.62 6.82
C PRO A 27 13.38 -12.18 5.44
N ILE A 28 14.23 -12.01 4.43
CA ILE A 28 13.96 -12.32 3.01
C ILE A 28 13.72 -13.82 2.75
N ASP A 29 14.33 -14.69 3.57
CA ASP A 29 14.20 -16.14 3.46
C ASP A 29 12.82 -16.64 3.93
N LYS A 30 12.10 -15.83 4.71
CA LYS A 30 10.75 -16.19 5.17
C LYS A 30 9.78 -16.11 4.00
N ARG A 31 8.97 -17.15 3.83
CA ARG A 31 8.00 -17.23 2.71
C ARG A 31 7.00 -16.07 2.71
N TYR A 32 6.40 -15.78 3.86
CA TYR A 32 5.45 -14.69 4.08
C TYR A 32 5.89 -13.88 5.29
N TRP A 33 5.86 -12.55 5.17
CA TRP A 33 6.12 -11.66 6.29
C TRP A 33 4.85 -11.52 7.15
N ASP A 34 4.98 -11.77 8.44
CA ASP A 34 3.90 -11.55 9.40
C ASP A 34 3.99 -10.15 10.03
N LEU A 35 3.07 -9.85 10.95
CA LEU A 35 3.00 -8.55 11.61
C LEU A 35 4.28 -8.16 12.37
N ASN A 36 5.01 -9.12 12.95
CA ASN A 36 6.26 -8.80 13.65
C ASN A 36 7.38 -8.49 12.66
N ASP A 37 7.36 -9.10 11.48
CA ASP A 37 8.30 -8.75 10.41
C ASP A 37 7.97 -7.35 9.88
N TYR A 38 6.69 -7.05 9.63
CA TYR A 38 6.27 -5.72 9.16
C TYR A 38 6.65 -4.63 10.15
N ASP A 39 6.35 -4.77 11.45
CA ASP A 39 6.72 -3.80 12.49
C ASP A 39 8.22 -3.45 12.43
N LYS A 40 9.08 -4.47 12.35
CA LYS A 40 10.54 -4.27 12.27
C LYS A 40 10.99 -3.68 10.95
N VAL A 41 10.48 -4.20 9.83
CA VAL A 41 10.91 -3.79 8.49
C VAL A 41 10.44 -2.37 8.18
N VAL A 42 9.22 -2.02 8.55
CA VAL A 42 8.66 -0.67 8.36
C VAL A 42 9.42 0.33 9.24
N LEU A 43 9.75 -0.03 10.48
CA LEU A 43 10.58 0.80 11.35
C LEU A 43 11.97 1.03 10.74
N GLU A 44 12.63 -0.03 10.27
CA GLU A 44 13.96 0.06 9.64
C GLU A 44 13.94 0.91 8.37
N LEU A 45 12.92 0.75 7.51
CA LEU A 45 12.81 1.52 6.27
C LEU A 45 12.51 3.00 6.53
N ASN A 46 11.73 3.32 7.56
CA ASN A 46 11.43 4.72 7.90
C ASN A 46 12.59 5.42 8.61
N TYR A 47 13.38 4.70 9.43
CA TYR A 47 14.31 5.35 10.39
C TYR A 47 15.73 4.78 10.43
N GLY A 48 15.97 3.61 9.85
CA GLY A 48 17.27 2.93 9.87
C GLY A 48 18.23 3.37 8.75
N TYR A 49 17.76 4.16 7.79
CA TYR A 49 18.55 4.69 6.68
C TYR A 49 19.05 6.10 6.99
N LYS A 50 20.33 6.37 6.65
CA LYS A 50 20.88 7.73 6.72
C LYS A 50 20.29 8.59 5.61
N ALA A 51 20.31 9.91 5.80
CA ALA A 51 19.74 10.85 4.84
C ALA A 51 20.36 10.78 3.42
N ASP A 52 21.61 10.35 3.29
CA ASP A 52 22.34 10.16 2.03
C ASP A 52 22.31 8.72 1.51
N GLU A 53 21.70 7.81 2.27
CA GLU A 53 21.62 6.39 1.94
C GLU A 53 20.36 6.08 1.13
N LYS A 54 20.52 5.30 0.07
CA LYS A 54 19.39 4.92 -0.78
C LYS A 54 18.56 3.82 -0.13
N LEU A 55 17.25 4.01 -0.13
CA LEU A 55 16.30 2.96 0.20
C LEU A 55 16.34 1.82 -0.84
N PRO A 56 15.85 0.62 -0.48
CA PRO A 56 15.65 -0.47 -1.43
C PRO A 56 14.77 -0.03 -2.61
N THR A 57 15.05 -0.54 -3.81
CA THR A 57 14.27 -0.22 -5.03
C THR A 57 14.06 -1.44 -5.91
N PHE A 58 13.06 -1.39 -6.78
CA PHE A 58 12.85 -2.41 -7.81
C PHE A 58 13.99 -2.46 -8.83
N ASP A 59 14.68 -1.35 -9.06
CA ASP A 59 15.73 -1.25 -10.09
C ASP A 59 17.07 -1.82 -9.63
N ASP A 60 17.29 -1.89 -8.32
CA ASP A 60 18.48 -2.50 -7.73
C ASP A 60 18.27 -4.01 -7.48
N PRO A 61 18.96 -4.91 -8.22
CA PRO A 61 18.76 -6.35 -8.08
C PRO A 61 19.08 -6.89 -6.67
N GLU A 62 19.96 -6.24 -5.91
CA GLU A 62 20.35 -6.71 -4.57
C GLU A 62 19.26 -6.43 -3.53
N THR A 63 18.56 -5.32 -3.68
CA THR A 63 17.56 -4.86 -2.70
C THR A 63 16.10 -5.03 -3.18
N ARG A 64 15.89 -5.34 -4.46
CA ARG A 64 14.56 -5.59 -5.08
C ARG A 64 13.67 -6.52 -4.26
N ILE A 65 14.25 -7.63 -3.77
CA ILE A 65 13.49 -8.64 -3.02
C ILE A 65 12.83 -8.06 -1.76
N ILE A 66 13.41 -7.02 -1.17
CA ILE A 66 12.86 -6.34 0.01
C ILE A 66 11.55 -5.65 -0.37
N ILE A 67 11.50 -4.96 -1.51
CA ILE A 67 10.28 -4.29 -1.99
C ILE A 67 9.22 -5.29 -2.42
N GLU A 68 9.64 -6.32 -3.15
CA GLU A 68 8.74 -7.39 -3.58
C GLU A 68 8.08 -8.04 -2.36
N LYS A 69 8.83 -8.32 -1.30
CA LYS A 69 8.29 -8.84 -0.03
C LYS A 69 7.44 -7.81 0.70
N LEU A 70 7.89 -6.58 0.85
CA LEU A 70 7.16 -5.51 1.55
C LEU A 70 5.77 -5.27 0.94
N THR A 71 5.66 -5.40 -0.38
CA THR A 71 4.44 -5.12 -1.14
C THR A 71 3.71 -6.38 -1.62
N ASP A 72 4.12 -7.56 -1.16
CA ASP A 72 3.45 -8.83 -1.46
C ASP A 72 2.13 -8.95 -0.67
N GLN A 73 1.01 -8.88 -1.38
CA GLN A 73 -0.32 -9.04 -0.80
C GLN A 73 -0.55 -10.43 -0.19
N GLN A 74 0.24 -11.44 -0.57
CA GLN A 74 0.16 -12.77 0.05
C GLN A 74 0.49 -12.73 1.54
N ASN A 75 1.31 -11.76 2.00
CA ASN A 75 1.63 -11.62 3.42
C ASN A 75 0.40 -11.48 4.31
N PHE A 76 -0.63 -10.78 3.85
CA PHE A 76 -1.91 -10.75 4.56
C PHE A 76 -2.90 -11.81 4.04
N ASN A 77 -2.90 -12.17 2.75
CA ASN A 77 -3.89 -13.12 2.22
C ASN A 77 -3.83 -14.49 2.87
N VAL A 78 -2.63 -14.96 3.24
CA VAL A 78 -2.48 -16.26 3.90
C VAL A 78 -3.25 -16.36 5.22
N VAL A 79 -3.57 -15.24 5.87
CA VAL A 79 -4.43 -15.20 7.05
C VAL A 79 -5.85 -14.76 6.68
N LEU A 80 -6.00 -13.68 5.91
CA LEU A 80 -7.29 -13.05 5.66
C LEU A 80 -8.22 -13.87 4.74
N GLU A 81 -7.66 -14.81 3.97
CA GLU A 81 -8.41 -15.70 3.07
C GLU A 81 -8.43 -17.15 3.55
N ASP A 82 -7.88 -17.43 4.73
CA ASP A 82 -7.95 -18.75 5.33
C ASP A 82 -9.37 -19.03 5.85
N ASN A 83 -9.96 -20.11 5.34
CA ASN A 83 -11.30 -20.54 5.72
C ASN A 83 -11.33 -21.33 7.04
N GLU A 84 -10.18 -21.80 7.53
CA GLU A 84 -10.04 -22.49 8.81
C GLU A 84 -9.95 -21.50 9.99
N LEU A 85 -9.61 -20.23 9.71
CA LEU A 85 -9.50 -19.19 10.72
C LEU A 85 -10.83 -18.47 10.97
N GLY A 86 -11.14 -18.25 12.25
CA GLY A 86 -12.34 -17.52 12.66
C GLY A 86 -12.33 -16.06 12.24
N LEU A 87 -13.51 -15.52 11.91
CA LEU A 87 -13.68 -14.17 11.37
C LEU A 87 -13.12 -13.07 12.29
N LYS A 88 -13.33 -13.18 13.61
CA LYS A 88 -12.78 -12.27 14.60
C LYS A 88 -11.24 -12.22 14.58
N HIS A 89 -10.58 -13.36 14.40
CA HIS A 89 -9.12 -13.42 14.30
C HIS A 89 -8.64 -12.73 13.03
N LYS A 90 -9.29 -13.03 11.88
CA LYS A 90 -8.97 -12.40 10.59
C LYS A 90 -9.13 -10.89 10.64
N ASN A 91 -10.20 -10.37 11.25
CA ASN A 91 -10.39 -8.93 11.43
C ASN A 91 -9.30 -8.28 12.29
N ASN A 92 -8.93 -8.90 13.41
CA ASN A 92 -7.86 -8.38 14.25
C ASN A 92 -6.51 -8.34 13.52
N VAL A 93 -6.22 -9.33 12.67
CA VAL A 93 -4.99 -9.35 11.87
C VAL A 93 -5.05 -8.29 10.77
N ALA A 94 -6.18 -8.15 10.09
CA ALA A 94 -6.38 -7.13 9.07
C ALA A 94 -6.22 -5.71 9.62
N GLU A 95 -6.77 -5.42 10.80
CA GLU A 95 -6.62 -4.14 11.48
C GLU A 95 -5.16 -3.82 11.79
N LYS A 96 -4.39 -4.80 12.26
CA LYS A 96 -2.95 -4.62 12.54
C LYS A 96 -2.15 -4.37 11.28
N PHE A 97 -2.37 -5.15 10.22
CA PHE A 97 -1.75 -4.88 8.91
C PHE A 97 -2.13 -3.50 8.38
N PHE A 98 -3.37 -3.06 8.62
CA PHE A 98 -3.81 -1.73 8.21
C PHE A 98 -3.09 -0.64 9.02
N SER A 99 -2.69 -0.92 10.26
CA SER A 99 -1.80 -0.05 11.03
C SER A 99 -0.44 0.06 10.38
N GLU A 100 0.23 -1.07 10.13
CA GLU A 100 1.55 -1.12 9.47
C GLU A 100 1.55 -0.41 8.12
N TRP A 101 0.50 -0.61 7.31
CA TRP A 101 0.39 0.05 6.01
C TRP A 101 0.34 1.59 6.12
N LYS A 102 -0.30 2.15 7.16
CA LYS A 102 -0.29 3.60 7.34
C LYS A 102 1.14 4.12 7.55
N ASP A 103 1.95 3.37 8.30
CA ASP A 103 3.34 3.71 8.58
C ASP A 103 4.25 3.48 7.35
N MET A 104 3.83 2.65 6.40
CA MET A 104 4.53 2.47 5.13
C MET A 104 4.42 3.66 4.17
N ASN A 105 3.36 4.48 4.28
CA ASN A 105 3.08 5.53 3.28
C ASN A 105 4.17 6.61 3.21
N ASN A 106 4.96 6.79 4.27
CA ASN A 106 6.03 7.79 4.33
C ASN A 106 7.40 7.25 3.88
N ILE A 107 7.52 5.95 3.56
CA ILE A 107 8.82 5.35 3.24
C ILE A 107 9.35 5.92 1.92
N TYR A 108 8.48 6.08 0.92
CA TYR A 108 8.88 6.35 -0.48
C TYR A 108 8.33 7.66 -1.05
N ASP A 109 7.90 8.59 -0.20
CA ASP A 109 7.28 9.86 -0.62
C ASP A 109 8.30 10.98 -0.98
N ALA A 110 9.59 10.70 -0.83
CA ALA A 110 10.64 11.69 -1.00
C ALA A 110 10.73 12.22 -2.45
N LEU A 111 10.87 13.54 -2.58
CA LEU A 111 11.06 14.26 -3.84
C LEU A 111 12.52 14.68 -4.06
N ASP A 112 12.94 14.73 -5.31
CA ASP A 112 14.21 15.31 -5.72
C ASP A 112 14.13 16.85 -5.84
N ARG A 113 15.25 17.49 -6.21
CA ARG A 113 15.32 18.95 -6.37
C ARG A 113 14.50 19.52 -7.53
N LYS A 114 13.91 18.65 -8.36
CA LYS A 114 13.04 18.99 -9.49
C LYS A 114 11.58 18.64 -9.20
N ASP A 115 11.25 18.40 -7.92
CA ASP A 115 9.93 17.97 -7.47
C ASP A 115 9.47 16.67 -8.18
N GLN A 116 10.40 15.76 -8.46
CA GLN A 116 10.13 14.40 -8.96
C GLN A 116 10.25 13.40 -7.82
N TYR A 117 9.36 12.42 -7.77
CA TYR A 117 9.47 11.32 -6.81
C TYR A 117 10.77 10.54 -7.06
N LEU A 118 11.54 10.33 -5.99
CA LEU A 118 12.77 9.53 -6.02
C LEU A 118 12.47 8.02 -6.20
N TYR A 119 11.31 7.59 -5.70
CA TYR A 119 10.91 6.18 -5.57
C TYR A 119 9.45 5.96 -5.99
N ASP A 120 9.08 6.54 -7.14
CA ASP A 120 7.69 6.59 -7.58
C ASP A 120 7.05 5.20 -7.77
N LYS A 121 7.82 4.22 -8.24
CA LYS A 121 7.40 2.83 -8.39
C LYS A 121 7.14 2.16 -7.04
N GLU A 122 8.04 2.33 -6.08
CA GLU A 122 7.95 1.75 -4.75
C GLU A 122 6.78 2.37 -3.97
N MET A 123 6.65 3.70 -4.02
CA MET A 123 5.53 4.42 -3.42
C MET A 123 4.18 3.91 -3.96
N LEU A 124 4.05 3.77 -5.28
CA LEU A 124 2.83 3.24 -5.88
C LEU A 124 2.59 1.76 -5.54
N ALA A 125 3.64 0.96 -5.33
CA ALA A 125 3.50 -0.41 -4.87
C ALA A 125 2.98 -0.49 -3.42
N VAL A 126 3.42 0.41 -2.54
CA VAL A 126 2.88 0.57 -1.18
C VAL A 126 1.40 0.97 -1.24
N TRP A 127 1.03 1.92 -2.10
CA TRP A 127 -0.38 2.26 -2.33
C TRP A 127 -1.20 1.05 -2.78
N HIS A 128 -0.69 0.28 -3.75
CA HIS A 128 -1.37 -0.90 -4.28
C HIS A 128 -1.56 -1.98 -3.22
N PHE A 129 -0.56 -2.20 -2.37
CA PHE A 129 -0.67 -3.09 -1.20
C PHE A 129 -1.82 -2.63 -0.29
N GLY A 130 -1.86 -1.34 0.05
CA GLY A 130 -2.90 -0.74 0.88
C GLY A 130 -4.30 -0.83 0.31
N LEU A 131 -4.48 -0.59 -0.98
CA LEU A 131 -5.79 -0.72 -1.65
C LEU A 131 -6.30 -2.16 -1.56
N GLY A 132 -5.43 -3.15 -1.85
CA GLY A 132 -5.77 -4.57 -1.72
C GLY A 132 -6.13 -4.97 -0.29
N LEU A 133 -5.37 -4.50 0.70
CA LEU A 133 -5.62 -4.74 2.11
C LEU A 133 -6.96 -4.13 2.57
N GLN A 134 -7.23 -2.89 2.18
CA GLN A 134 -8.47 -2.19 2.52
C GLN A 134 -9.72 -2.92 2.06
N LEU A 135 -9.72 -3.46 0.83
CA LEU A 135 -10.86 -4.26 0.34
C LEU A 135 -11.18 -5.42 1.28
N LYS A 136 -10.15 -6.17 1.68
CA LYS A 136 -10.31 -7.36 2.52
C LYS A 136 -10.68 -6.99 3.95
N TYR A 137 -10.02 -5.97 4.50
CA TYR A 137 -10.31 -5.48 5.85
C TYR A 137 -11.78 -5.02 5.98
N PHE A 138 -12.26 -4.18 5.07
CA PHE A 138 -13.65 -3.72 5.10
C PHE A 138 -14.65 -4.84 4.81
N ARG A 139 -14.32 -5.79 3.92
CA ARG A 139 -15.13 -6.99 3.68
C ARG A 139 -15.33 -7.79 4.95
N LEU A 140 -14.24 -8.20 5.59
CA LEU A 140 -14.27 -8.99 6.81
C LEU A 140 -14.97 -8.26 7.95
N GLY A 141 -14.77 -6.94 8.09
CA GLY A 141 -15.46 -6.13 9.09
C GLY A 141 -16.97 -6.10 8.87
N ASN A 142 -17.39 -5.95 7.61
CA ASN A 142 -18.81 -6.00 7.25
C ASN A 142 -19.43 -7.38 7.42
N GLU A 143 -18.69 -8.46 7.15
CA GLU A 143 -19.10 -9.83 7.45
C GLU A 143 -19.31 -10.03 8.95
N GLN A 144 -18.40 -9.52 9.79
CA GLN A 144 -18.50 -9.68 11.24
C GLN A 144 -19.69 -8.93 11.81
N ILE A 145 -19.99 -7.73 11.29
CA ILE A 145 -21.19 -6.97 11.66
C ILE A 145 -22.46 -7.79 11.35
N LYS A 146 -22.51 -8.50 10.22
CA LYS A 146 -23.65 -9.35 9.87
C LYS A 146 -23.74 -10.58 10.79
N GLU A 147 -22.64 -11.30 10.98
CA GLU A 147 -22.60 -12.54 11.77
C GLU A 147 -22.92 -12.30 13.25
N SER A 148 -22.57 -11.12 13.78
CA SER A 148 -22.78 -10.77 15.18
C SER A 148 -24.16 -10.14 15.46
N ALA A 149 -25.01 -9.95 14.45
CA ALA A 149 -26.29 -9.26 14.60
C ALA A 149 -27.46 -10.22 14.78
N ASP A 150 -28.42 -9.87 15.66
CA ASP A 150 -29.66 -10.63 15.85
C ASP A 150 -30.50 -10.71 14.57
N ASP A 151 -30.60 -9.59 13.83
CA ASP A 151 -31.18 -9.52 12.49
C ASP A 151 -30.18 -8.86 11.51
N PRO A 152 -29.47 -9.67 10.69
CA PRO A 152 -28.54 -9.18 9.68
C PRO A 152 -29.18 -8.31 8.59
N ASN A 153 -30.51 -8.37 8.43
CA ASN A 153 -31.26 -7.63 7.43
C ASN A 153 -31.90 -6.35 7.96
N SER A 154 -31.75 -6.07 9.25
CA SER A 154 -32.27 -4.88 9.90
C SER A 154 -31.70 -3.61 9.24
N SER A 155 -32.48 -2.53 9.30
CA SER A 155 -32.07 -1.22 8.76
C SER A 155 -30.78 -0.73 9.42
N VAL A 156 -30.59 -1.00 10.72
CA VAL A 156 -29.38 -0.63 11.47
C VAL A 156 -28.14 -1.32 10.92
N VAL A 157 -28.18 -2.65 10.73
CA VAL A 157 -27.05 -3.41 10.19
C VAL A 157 -26.70 -2.94 8.78
N LYS A 158 -27.70 -2.80 7.91
CA LYS A 158 -27.52 -2.29 6.54
C LYS A 158 -26.90 -0.89 6.53
N ASN A 159 -27.35 0.00 7.41
CA ASN A 159 -26.81 1.36 7.51
C ASN A 159 -25.35 1.38 7.96
N ASN A 160 -24.96 0.51 8.90
CA ASN A 160 -23.57 0.40 9.35
C ASN A 160 -22.65 -0.06 8.21
N ILE A 161 -23.07 -1.10 7.48
CA ILE A 161 -22.32 -1.62 6.32
C ILE A 161 -22.21 -0.56 5.23
N ASN A 162 -23.30 0.13 4.92
CA ASN A 162 -23.29 1.22 3.93
C ASN A 162 -22.40 2.39 4.37
N SER A 163 -22.29 2.65 5.68
CA SER A 163 -21.34 3.63 6.21
C SER A 163 -19.89 3.20 5.98
N ASN A 164 -19.57 1.94 6.29
CA ASN A 164 -18.24 1.37 6.07
C ASN A 164 -17.85 1.38 4.59
N VAL A 165 -18.74 0.97 3.68
CA VAL A 165 -18.48 1.00 2.23
C VAL A 165 -18.26 2.44 1.74
N ARG A 166 -19.01 3.42 2.25
CA ARG A 166 -18.76 4.84 1.93
C ARG A 166 -17.39 5.31 2.41
N THR A 167 -16.94 4.87 3.58
CA THR A 167 -15.58 5.16 4.08
C THR A 167 -14.52 4.52 3.18
N LEU A 168 -14.69 3.25 2.80
CA LEU A 168 -13.78 2.58 1.88
C LEU A 168 -13.67 3.32 0.54
N ILE A 169 -14.80 3.71 -0.06
CA ILE A 169 -14.83 4.50 -1.30
C ILE A 169 -14.05 5.81 -1.10
N LYS A 170 -14.25 6.53 0.01
CA LYS A 170 -13.51 7.77 0.30
C LYS A 170 -12.00 7.54 0.36
N ASN A 171 -11.55 6.45 0.99
CA ASN A 171 -10.13 6.13 1.05
C ASN A 171 -9.56 5.86 -0.35
N TYR A 172 -10.31 5.18 -1.22
CA TYR A 172 -9.93 4.99 -2.62
C TYR A 172 -9.80 6.31 -3.38
N LEU A 173 -10.66 7.30 -3.08
CA LEU A 173 -10.52 8.62 -3.70
C LEU A 173 -9.21 9.31 -3.36
N ILE A 174 -8.55 8.98 -2.23
CA ILE A 174 -7.24 9.54 -1.87
C ILE A 174 -6.19 9.12 -2.90
N TYR A 175 -6.23 7.86 -3.37
CA TYR A 175 -5.31 7.41 -4.42
C TYR A 175 -5.48 8.19 -5.74
N LEU A 176 -6.71 8.63 -6.07
CA LEU A 176 -6.92 9.49 -7.23
C LEU A 176 -6.34 10.90 -7.04
N ASP A 177 -6.06 11.34 -5.81
CA ASP A 177 -5.40 12.64 -5.58
C ASP A 177 -3.94 12.66 -6.03
N GLU A 178 -3.29 11.49 -6.14
CA GLU A 178 -1.93 11.39 -6.70
C GLU A 178 -1.85 11.87 -8.15
N ILE A 179 -2.96 11.88 -8.89
CA ILE A 179 -3.02 12.42 -10.25
C ILE A 179 -2.75 13.93 -10.26
N ASN A 180 -3.03 14.67 -9.17
CA ASN A 180 -2.64 16.08 -9.08
C ASN A 180 -1.12 16.24 -9.10
N ASN A 181 -0.38 15.21 -8.68
CA ASN A 181 1.08 15.15 -8.68
C ASN A 181 1.63 14.45 -9.93
N GLU A 182 0.84 14.24 -10.99
CA GLU A 182 1.23 13.48 -12.20
C GLU A 182 2.60 13.89 -12.75
N LYS A 183 2.95 15.18 -12.68
CA LYS A 183 4.23 15.71 -13.18
C LYS A 183 5.45 15.22 -12.40
N ALA A 184 5.27 14.78 -11.16
CA ALA A 184 6.34 14.25 -10.31
C ALA A 184 6.66 12.78 -10.62
N PHE A 185 5.82 12.10 -11.40
CA PHE A 185 5.99 10.70 -11.76
C PHE A 185 6.78 10.53 -13.06
N THR A 186 7.56 9.46 -13.12
CA THR A 186 8.11 8.94 -14.37
C THR A 186 7.00 8.34 -15.25
N GLU A 187 7.30 8.03 -16.50
CA GLU A 187 6.33 7.35 -17.39
C GLU A 187 5.97 5.93 -16.90
N GLU A 188 6.90 5.25 -16.22
CA GLU A 188 6.64 3.98 -15.55
C GLU A 188 5.73 4.18 -14.34
N GLY A 189 6.00 5.20 -13.52
CA GLY A 189 5.14 5.60 -12.41
C GLY A 189 3.70 5.89 -12.86
N LYS A 190 3.51 6.68 -13.93
CA LYS A 190 2.18 6.94 -14.51
C LYS A 190 1.47 5.68 -14.98
N THR A 191 2.22 4.73 -15.55
CA THR A 191 1.68 3.43 -15.98
C THR A 191 1.23 2.61 -14.76
N LYS A 192 2.01 2.60 -13.69
CA LYS A 192 1.68 1.90 -12.44
C LYS A 192 0.51 2.57 -11.71
N LEU A 193 0.44 3.91 -11.74
CA LEU A 193 -0.67 4.69 -11.21
C LEU A 193 -1.99 4.27 -11.88
N ALA A 194 -2.02 4.30 -13.22
CA ALA A 194 -3.16 3.84 -14.03
C ALA A 194 -3.52 2.37 -13.76
N GLY A 195 -2.53 1.48 -13.71
CA GLY A 195 -2.77 0.06 -13.39
C GLY A 195 -3.41 -0.17 -12.01
N GLY A 196 -3.11 0.68 -11.04
CA GLY A 196 -3.78 0.65 -9.73
C GLY A 196 -5.25 1.05 -9.81
N ILE A 197 -5.58 2.04 -10.65
CA ILE A 197 -6.98 2.44 -10.90
C ILE A 197 -7.73 1.25 -11.53
N ASP A 198 -7.22 0.73 -12.65
CA ASP A 198 -7.85 -0.37 -13.39
C ASP A 198 -8.08 -1.60 -12.51
N LYS A 199 -7.09 -1.99 -11.71
CA LYS A 199 -7.18 -3.20 -10.88
C LYS A 199 -8.05 -3.00 -9.65
N TYR A 200 -7.73 -2.04 -8.81
CA TYR A 200 -8.30 -1.98 -7.46
C TYR A 200 -9.69 -1.33 -7.45
N PHE A 201 -9.96 -0.36 -8.33
CA PHE A 201 -11.27 0.28 -8.38
C PHE A 201 -12.29 -0.66 -9.01
N SER A 202 -11.90 -1.44 -10.02
CA SER A 202 -12.74 -2.51 -10.56
C SER A 202 -13.08 -3.54 -9.48
N ALA A 203 -12.08 -4.02 -8.73
CA ALA A 203 -12.32 -4.95 -7.63
C ALA A 203 -13.24 -4.37 -6.54
N LEU A 204 -13.15 -3.07 -6.23
CA LEU A 204 -14.06 -2.40 -5.32
C LEU A 204 -15.51 -2.41 -5.83
N ILE A 205 -15.70 -2.05 -7.10
CA ILE A 205 -17.03 -1.99 -7.72
C ILE A 205 -17.65 -3.38 -7.85
N GLU A 206 -16.84 -4.39 -8.17
CA GLU A 206 -17.29 -5.79 -8.20
C GLU A 206 -17.70 -6.31 -6.83
N LEU A 207 -16.97 -5.92 -5.77
CA LEU A 207 -17.27 -6.34 -4.41
C LEU A 207 -18.52 -5.66 -3.84
N TYR A 208 -18.76 -4.39 -4.21
CA TYR A 208 -19.90 -3.60 -3.75
C TYR A 208 -20.65 -2.94 -4.92
N PRO A 209 -21.33 -3.70 -5.79
CA PRO A 209 -21.91 -3.16 -7.03
C PRO A 209 -23.00 -2.12 -6.79
N GLU A 210 -23.81 -2.30 -5.73
CA GLU A 210 -24.95 -1.44 -5.37
C GLU A 210 -24.54 -0.16 -4.60
N ALA A 211 -23.24 0.08 -4.42
CA ALA A 211 -22.77 1.25 -3.69
C ALA A 211 -22.87 2.54 -4.53
N ASN A 212 -23.02 3.68 -3.86
CA ASN A 212 -23.08 4.95 -4.55
C ASN A 212 -21.68 5.45 -4.97
N TYR A 213 -21.33 5.24 -6.24
CA TYR A 213 -20.08 5.69 -6.85
C TYR A 213 -20.12 7.09 -7.49
N SER A 214 -21.17 7.89 -7.29
CA SER A 214 -21.28 9.23 -7.91
C SER A 214 -20.10 10.15 -7.58
N GLY A 215 -19.63 10.14 -6.33
CA GLY A 215 -18.45 10.91 -5.92
C GLY A 215 -17.17 10.46 -6.61
N MET A 216 -17.02 9.15 -6.83
CA MET A 216 -15.89 8.56 -7.55
C MET A 216 -15.91 8.94 -9.03
N LYS A 217 -17.07 8.84 -9.68
CA LYS A 217 -17.27 9.28 -11.07
C LYS A 217 -16.92 10.75 -11.25
N ASN A 218 -17.48 11.63 -10.41
CA ASN A 218 -17.21 13.08 -10.48
C ASN A 218 -15.71 13.39 -10.30
N LYS A 219 -15.03 12.67 -9.40
CA LYS A 219 -13.59 12.83 -9.22
C LYS A 219 -12.81 12.35 -10.43
N ALA A 220 -13.16 11.20 -11.00
CA ALA A 220 -12.53 10.68 -12.22
C ALA A 220 -12.68 11.66 -13.40
N GLU A 221 -13.88 12.20 -13.62
CA GLU A 221 -14.14 13.23 -14.64
C GLU A 221 -13.29 14.49 -14.44
N LEU A 222 -13.11 14.93 -13.19
CA LEU A 222 -12.23 16.05 -12.86
C LEU A 222 -10.77 15.71 -13.14
N MET A 223 -10.31 14.52 -12.76
CA MET A 223 -8.93 14.09 -12.96
C MET A 223 -8.59 13.91 -14.44
N ILE A 224 -9.53 13.45 -15.29
CA ILE A 224 -9.34 13.38 -16.75
C ILE A 224 -9.00 14.75 -17.34
N LYS A 225 -9.65 15.82 -16.86
CA LYS A 225 -9.41 17.19 -17.35
C LYS A 225 -8.05 17.74 -16.91
N LYS A 226 -7.52 17.25 -15.79
CA LYS A 226 -6.24 17.67 -15.21
C LYS A 226 -5.05 16.88 -15.75
N SER A 227 -5.27 15.59 -16.01
CA SER A 227 -4.24 14.65 -16.42
C SER A 227 -3.75 14.95 -17.85
N LYS A 228 -2.43 14.82 -18.05
CA LYS A 228 -1.81 14.91 -19.39
C LYS A 228 -1.40 13.55 -19.93
N SER A 229 -1.39 12.52 -19.09
CA SER A 229 -1.05 11.15 -19.48
C SER A 229 -2.25 10.45 -20.12
N ASP A 230 -2.09 10.00 -21.36
CA ASP A 230 -3.14 9.23 -22.05
C ASP A 230 -3.47 7.92 -21.33
N LYS A 231 -2.49 7.29 -20.66
CA LYS A 231 -2.69 6.06 -19.87
C LYS A 231 -3.60 6.30 -18.67
N ILE A 232 -3.34 7.35 -17.90
CA ILE A 232 -4.18 7.72 -16.74
C ILE A 232 -5.58 8.09 -17.22
N ARG A 233 -5.69 8.93 -18.27
CA ARG A 233 -6.99 9.31 -18.83
C ARG A 233 -7.79 8.10 -19.32
N SER A 234 -7.13 7.15 -20.00
CA SER A 234 -7.76 5.91 -20.44
C SER A 234 -8.30 5.11 -19.26
N SER A 235 -7.51 4.92 -18.20
CA SER A 235 -7.94 4.19 -17.02
C SER A 235 -9.10 4.86 -16.28
N LEU A 236 -9.09 6.20 -16.18
CA LEU A 236 -10.20 6.96 -15.61
C LEU A 236 -11.48 6.86 -16.45
N ASN A 237 -11.38 6.84 -17.79
CA ASN A 237 -12.53 6.62 -18.66
C ASN A 237 -13.11 5.21 -18.44
N ASN A 238 -12.26 4.18 -18.39
CA ASN A 238 -12.69 2.81 -18.11
C ASN A 238 -13.41 2.71 -16.76
N LEU A 239 -12.91 3.40 -15.74
CA LEU A 239 -13.55 3.47 -14.43
C LEU A 239 -14.95 4.11 -14.52
N ILE A 240 -15.11 5.20 -15.27
CA ILE A 240 -16.41 5.86 -15.46
C ILE A 240 -17.39 4.93 -16.17
N GLU A 241 -16.96 4.29 -17.26
CA GLU A 241 -17.77 3.33 -18.01
C GLU A 241 -18.21 2.16 -17.13
N LEU A 242 -17.30 1.63 -16.30
CA LEU A 242 -17.61 0.56 -15.36
C LEU A 242 -18.69 1.01 -14.36
N ILE A 243 -18.57 2.22 -13.77
CA ILE A 243 -19.57 2.77 -12.84
C ILE A 243 -20.94 2.92 -13.53
N ASP A 244 -20.97 3.41 -14.77
CA ASP A 244 -22.22 3.61 -15.50
C ASP A 244 -22.89 2.28 -15.87
N SER A 245 -22.11 1.26 -16.25
CA SER A 245 -22.63 -0.08 -16.56
C SER A 245 -23.38 -0.74 -15.39
N LYS A 246 -22.97 -0.46 -14.15
CA LYS A 246 -23.65 -1.00 -12.95
C LYS A 246 -24.99 -0.32 -12.69
N LYS A 247 -25.09 0.99 -12.91
CA LYS A 247 -26.35 1.75 -12.78
C LYS A 247 -27.42 1.33 -13.78
N GLU A 248 -27.04 0.90 -14.97
CA GLU A 248 -27.99 0.40 -15.97
C GLU A 248 -28.57 -0.96 -15.60
N THR A 249 -27.82 -1.75 -14.82
CA THR A 249 -28.27 -3.07 -14.35
C THR A 249 -29.30 -2.93 -13.22
N GLU A 250 -29.16 -1.95 -12.33
CA GLU A 250 -30.13 -1.67 -11.25
C GLU A 250 -31.51 -1.19 -11.74
N LYS A 251 -31.63 -0.74 -13.00
CA LYS A 251 -32.87 -0.22 -13.59
C LYS A 251 -33.70 -1.27 -14.33
N LYS A 252 -33.21 -2.49 -14.48
CA LYS A 252 -33.89 -3.61 -15.15
C LYS A 252 -34.39 -4.63 -14.14
#